data_AF-A0A7J3RX67-F1
#
_entry.id   AF-A0A7J3RX67-F1
#
_cell.length_a   1.000
_cell.length_b   1.000
_cell.length_c   1.000
_cell.angle_alpha   90.00
_cell.angle_beta   90.00
_cell.angle_gamma   90.00
#
_symmetry.space_group_name_H-M   'P 1'
#
loop_
_entity.id
_entity.type
_entity.pdbx_description
1 polymer ?
#
loop_
_entity_poly.entity_id
_entity_poly.type
_entity_poly.pdbx_seq_one_letter_code
_entity_poly.pdbx_strand_id
1 'polypeptide(L)'
;MPSTVNVSRNKVIARSAVLAVPYAILRLIPFAQLVGAPGVLPVSYSLTLLYVLLQGPWGAALSVLLGTFVSFALGQPPFFLGLDFVTPVCAVTVTGLLAQRRHQWTILLAFLALLTLFNISPMTTPFVPVPALGISLPFSWLHTVALVVLVAYIIKGKGPLKASSSTRDLLTKGTAVTFVGLLFQQLVGSYFLFELLLGTLAKAIDPSSWPAIWTLSFYVYPLEWLSLTALAVALAVPALRAGADRYALER
;
A
#
# COMPACT_ATOMS: atom_id res chain seq x y z
N MET A 1 3.60 9.62 -34.56
CA MET A 1 3.21 8.49 -33.67
C MET A 1 4.36 8.24 -32.72
N PRO A 2 4.19 8.26 -31.39
CA PRO A 2 5.28 7.93 -30.48
C PRO A 2 5.52 6.42 -30.52
N SER A 3 6.76 6.02 -30.83
CA SER A 3 7.22 4.64 -30.80
C SER A 3 7.08 4.07 -29.39
N THR A 4 6.30 3.00 -29.23
CA THR A 4 6.28 2.23 -28.00
C THR A 4 7.59 1.46 -27.90
N VAL A 5 8.55 1.95 -27.10
CA VAL A 5 9.74 1.18 -26.74
C VAL A 5 9.28 -0.07 -26.00
N ASN A 6 9.30 -1.21 -26.69
CA ASN A 6 8.93 -2.50 -26.13
C ASN A 6 10.10 -2.95 -25.25
N VAL A 7 10.08 -2.58 -23.96
CA VAL A 7 11.06 -3.06 -22.99
C VAL A 7 10.97 -4.59 -22.98
N SER A 8 12.05 -5.27 -23.35
CA SER A 8 12.03 -6.73 -23.43
C SER A 8 11.64 -7.33 -22.07
N ARG A 9 10.80 -8.36 -22.09
CA ARG A 9 10.32 -9.08 -20.90
C ARG A 9 11.47 -9.43 -19.94
N ASN A 10 12.63 -9.79 -20.49
CA ASN A 10 13.85 -10.13 -19.75
C ASN A 10 14.38 -8.95 -18.91
N LYS A 11 14.31 -7.71 -19.41
CA LYS A 11 14.73 -6.51 -18.65
C LYS A 11 13.82 -6.25 -17.46
N VAL A 12 12.50 -6.49 -17.59
CA VAL A 12 11.55 -6.35 -16.48
C VAL A 12 11.84 -7.39 -15.39
N ILE A 13 12.07 -8.64 -15.77
CA ILE A 13 12.41 -9.72 -14.83
C ILE A 13 13.71 -9.40 -14.09
N ALA A 14 14.78 -9.04 -14.83
CA ALA A 14 16.07 -8.71 -14.24
C ALA A 14 15.98 -7.53 -13.26
N ARG A 15 15.31 -6.44 -13.64
CA ARG A 15 15.08 -5.29 -12.75
C ARG A 15 14.25 -5.68 -11.53
N SER A 16 13.24 -6.53 -11.73
CA SER A 16 12.37 -6.95 -10.65
C SER A 16 13.14 -7.75 -9.59
N ALA A 17 14.04 -8.64 -10.04
CA ALA A 17 14.93 -9.43 -9.17
C ALA A 17 15.91 -8.55 -8.40
N VAL A 18 16.52 -7.54 -9.06
CA VAL A 18 17.42 -6.60 -8.37
C VAL A 18 16.68 -5.78 -7.31
N LEU A 19 15.49 -5.27 -7.64
CA LEU A 19 14.67 -4.48 -6.71
C LEU A 19 14.01 -5.35 -5.62
N ALA A 20 13.93 -6.67 -5.79
CA ALA A 20 13.46 -7.56 -4.73
C ALA A 20 14.39 -7.53 -3.51
N VAL A 21 15.70 -7.35 -3.71
CA VAL A 21 16.71 -7.35 -2.63
C VAL A 21 16.53 -6.19 -1.64
N PRO A 22 16.54 -4.91 -2.04
CA PRO A 22 16.31 -3.81 -1.11
C PRO A 22 14.92 -3.88 -0.47
N TYR A 23 13.92 -4.39 -1.17
CA TYR A 23 12.61 -4.62 -0.58
C TYR A 23 12.67 -5.67 0.53
N ALA A 24 13.32 -6.81 0.29
CA ALA A 24 13.49 -7.87 1.27
C ALA A 24 14.23 -7.38 2.53
N ILE A 25 15.33 -6.65 2.35
CA ILE A 25 16.12 -6.09 3.46
C ILE A 25 15.28 -5.13 4.28
N LEU A 26 14.62 -4.15 3.65
CA LEU A 26 13.76 -3.20 4.36
C LEU A 26 12.53 -3.85 4.98
N ARG A 27 12.17 -5.07 4.56
CA ARG A 27 11.07 -5.83 5.15
C ARG A 27 11.45 -6.45 6.50
N LEU A 28 12.74 -6.69 6.73
CA LEU A 28 13.26 -7.13 8.03
C LEU A 28 13.26 -6.02 9.08
N ILE A 29 13.15 -4.76 8.65
CA ILE A 29 13.15 -3.61 9.56
C ILE A 29 11.71 -3.27 9.95
N PRO A 30 11.33 -3.40 11.23
CA PRO A 30 10.00 -3.05 11.69
C PRO A 30 9.82 -1.53 11.67
N PHE A 31 8.73 -1.07 11.08
CA PHE A 31 8.26 0.31 11.20
C PHE A 31 7.35 0.45 12.43
N ALA A 32 6.39 -0.46 12.58
CA ALA A 32 5.49 -0.51 13.73
C ALA A 32 4.99 -1.93 13.99
N GLN A 33 4.44 -2.18 15.18
CA GLN A 33 3.84 -3.47 15.54
C GLN A 33 2.39 -3.55 15.04
N LEU A 34 1.97 -4.73 14.56
CA LEU A 34 0.57 -4.93 14.23
C LEU A 34 -0.27 -4.99 15.51
N VAL A 35 -1.37 -4.24 15.54
CA VAL A 35 -2.30 -4.28 16.67
C VAL A 35 -3.06 -5.60 16.65
N GLY A 36 -3.04 -6.32 17.77
CA GLY A 36 -3.72 -7.61 17.93
C GLY A 36 -2.99 -8.80 17.31
N ALA A 37 -1.73 -8.63 16.93
CA ALA A 37 -0.93 -9.67 16.27
C ALA A 37 0.57 -9.55 16.60
N PRO A 38 1.34 -10.67 16.59
CA PRO A 38 2.79 -10.65 16.76
C PRO A 38 3.57 -10.18 15.51
N GLY A 39 2.88 -9.82 14.42
CA GLY A 39 3.52 -9.35 13.17
C GLY A 39 3.86 -7.86 13.20
N VAL A 40 4.53 -7.37 12.14
CA VAL A 40 4.97 -5.97 12.03
C VAL A 40 4.54 -5.33 10.71
N LEU A 41 4.32 -4.02 10.74
CA LEU A 41 4.35 -3.20 9.53
C LEU A 41 5.82 -2.95 9.15
N PRO A 42 6.30 -3.37 7.98
CA PRO A 42 7.69 -3.19 7.59
C PRO A 42 7.96 -1.81 6.97
N VAL A 43 9.21 -1.34 7.11
CA VAL A 43 9.69 -0.12 6.43
C VAL A 43 9.59 -0.25 4.90
N SER A 44 9.68 -1.46 4.36
CA SER A 44 9.60 -1.72 2.90
C SER A 44 8.33 -1.20 2.22
N TYR A 45 7.24 -0.97 2.96
CA TYR A 45 6.03 -0.34 2.41
C TYR A 45 6.27 1.08 1.91
N SER A 46 7.29 1.76 2.42
CA SER A 46 7.72 3.07 1.91
C SER A 46 8.28 3.02 0.48
N LEU A 47 8.68 1.86 -0.03
CA LEU A 47 9.20 1.75 -1.40
C LEU A 47 8.11 1.81 -2.48
N THR A 48 6.84 1.83 -2.08
CA THR A 48 5.67 1.70 -2.97
C THR A 48 5.74 2.65 -4.16
N LEU A 49 5.90 3.96 -3.92
CA LEU A 49 5.91 4.96 -5.01
C LEU A 49 7.16 4.83 -5.89
N LEU A 50 8.32 4.65 -5.27
CA LEU A 50 9.59 4.54 -5.99
C LEU A 50 9.56 3.36 -6.96
N TYR A 51 9.12 2.19 -6.50
CA TYR A 51 9.09 0.97 -7.32
C TYR A 51 8.10 1.12 -8.47
N VAL A 52 6.93 1.70 -8.18
CA VAL A 52 5.92 2.00 -9.20
C VAL A 52 6.47 2.91 -10.30
N LEU A 53 7.20 3.97 -9.94
CA LEU A 53 7.71 4.94 -10.93
C LEU A 53 8.90 4.41 -11.73
N LEU A 54 9.66 3.45 -11.19
CA LEU A 54 10.80 2.83 -11.88
C LEU A 54 10.38 1.77 -12.92
N GLN A 55 9.33 0.99 -12.65
CA GLN A 55 9.00 -0.19 -13.47
C GLN A 55 7.50 -0.43 -13.73
N GLY A 56 6.63 0.44 -13.22
CA GLY A 56 5.18 0.29 -13.35
C GLY A 56 4.56 -0.75 -12.41
N PRO A 57 3.24 -0.96 -12.47
CA PRO A 57 2.48 -1.75 -11.49
C PRO A 57 2.94 -3.20 -11.45
N TRP A 58 3.10 -3.84 -12.60
CA TRP A 58 3.41 -5.27 -12.68
C TRP A 58 4.86 -5.60 -12.32
N GLY A 59 5.81 -4.76 -12.74
CA GLY A 59 7.20 -4.89 -12.29
C GLY A 59 7.30 -4.71 -10.78
N ALA A 60 6.66 -3.64 -10.25
CA ALA A 60 6.64 -3.38 -8.81
C ALA A 60 6.02 -4.54 -8.02
N ALA A 61 4.88 -5.06 -8.48
CA ALA A 61 4.26 -6.25 -7.89
C ALA A 61 5.22 -7.44 -7.86
N LEU A 62 5.91 -7.72 -8.97
CA LEU A 62 6.87 -8.82 -9.04
C LEU A 62 8.06 -8.62 -8.08
N SER A 63 8.64 -7.42 -7.99
CA SER A 63 9.71 -7.12 -7.02
C SER A 63 9.28 -7.32 -5.58
N VAL A 64 8.09 -6.83 -5.23
CA VAL A 64 7.52 -6.94 -3.89
C VAL A 64 7.21 -8.39 -3.55
N LEU A 65 6.65 -9.14 -4.50
CA LEU A 65 6.37 -10.57 -4.35
C LEU A 65 7.66 -11.35 -4.08
N LEU A 66 8.64 -11.23 -4.97
CA LEU A 66 9.94 -11.90 -4.83
C LEU A 66 10.64 -11.48 -3.55
N GLY A 67 10.67 -10.19 -3.24
CA GLY A 67 11.32 -9.68 -2.04
C GLY A 67 10.65 -10.13 -0.75
N THR A 68 9.35 -10.41 -0.77
CA THR A 68 8.65 -11.02 0.38
C THR A 68 9.12 -12.46 0.62
N PHE A 69 9.24 -13.28 -0.43
CA PHE A 69 9.76 -14.64 -0.27
C PHE A 69 11.26 -14.67 0.07
N VAL A 70 12.04 -13.75 -0.48
CA VAL A 70 13.45 -13.60 -0.10
C VAL A 70 13.56 -13.21 1.37
N SER A 71 12.70 -12.33 1.89
CA SER A 71 12.75 -11.98 3.31
C SER A 71 12.42 -13.18 4.21
N PHE A 72 11.53 -14.08 3.78
CA PHE A 72 11.31 -15.35 4.48
C PHE A 72 12.57 -16.21 4.53
N ALA A 73 13.28 -16.34 3.40
CA ALA A 73 14.55 -17.05 3.34
C ALA A 73 15.65 -16.39 4.21
N LEU A 74 15.55 -15.07 4.42
CA LEU A 74 16.43 -14.31 5.32
C LEU A 74 16.00 -14.36 6.80
N GLY A 75 15.00 -15.20 7.14
CA GLY A 75 14.60 -15.46 8.53
C GLY A 75 13.39 -14.67 9.02
N GLN A 76 12.70 -13.90 8.16
CA GLN A 76 11.42 -13.30 8.54
C GLN A 76 10.34 -14.38 8.61
N PRO A 77 9.69 -14.59 9.78
CA PRO A 77 8.60 -15.56 9.85
C PRO A 77 7.39 -15.07 9.03
N PRO A 78 6.75 -15.95 8.23
CA PRO A 78 5.49 -15.61 7.58
C PRO A 78 4.39 -15.44 8.64
N PHE A 79 3.63 -14.35 8.56
CA PHE A 79 2.57 -14.05 9.53
C PHE A 79 1.19 -14.49 9.03
N PHE A 80 0.87 -14.23 7.76
CA PHE A 80 -0.44 -14.54 7.18
C PHE A 80 -0.45 -15.90 6.48
N LEU A 81 0.09 -16.93 7.13
CA LEU A 81 0.24 -18.28 6.57
C LEU A 81 0.95 -18.30 5.21
N GLY A 82 1.91 -17.39 5.02
CA GLY A 82 2.67 -17.23 3.77
C GLY A 82 2.04 -16.28 2.74
N LEU A 83 0.86 -15.71 3.03
CA LEU A 83 0.17 -14.75 2.15
C LEU A 83 0.59 -13.29 2.38
N ASP A 84 1.69 -13.05 3.11
CA ASP A 84 2.14 -11.71 3.48
C ASP A 84 2.52 -10.81 2.30
N PHE A 85 2.65 -11.37 1.10
CA PHE A 85 2.89 -10.63 -0.14
C PHE A 85 1.61 -9.97 -0.68
N VAL A 86 0.42 -10.46 -0.30
CA VAL A 86 -0.86 -10.05 -0.89
C VAL A 86 -1.09 -8.55 -0.70
N THR A 87 -0.94 -8.07 0.53
CA THR A 87 -1.13 -6.65 0.88
C THR A 87 -0.18 -5.73 0.11
N PRO A 88 1.16 -5.90 0.16
CA PRO A 88 2.05 -4.99 -0.55
C PRO A 88 1.96 -5.11 -2.07
N VAL A 89 1.63 -6.30 -2.62
CA VAL A 89 1.33 -6.45 -4.06
C VAL A 89 0.10 -5.63 -4.46
N CYS A 90 -0.96 -5.65 -3.65
CA CYS A 90 -2.13 -4.80 -3.87
C CYS A 90 -1.75 -3.31 -3.84
N ALA A 91 -0.96 -2.87 -2.86
CA ALA A 91 -0.54 -1.47 -2.75
C ALA A 91 0.19 -0.97 -4.00
N VAL A 92 1.23 -1.68 -4.45
CA VAL A 92 2.01 -1.24 -5.63
C VAL A 92 1.21 -1.37 -6.92
N THR A 93 0.32 -2.36 -7.02
CA THR A 93 -0.54 -2.53 -8.20
C THR A 93 -1.55 -1.38 -8.29
N VAL A 94 -2.27 -1.08 -7.20
CA VAL A 94 -3.23 0.03 -7.14
C VAL A 94 -2.52 1.36 -7.37
N THR A 95 -1.42 1.62 -6.66
CA THR A 95 -0.63 2.84 -6.83
C THR A 95 -0.16 2.99 -8.28
N GLY A 96 0.36 1.93 -8.91
CA GLY A 96 0.85 1.97 -10.28
C GLY A 96 -0.23 2.12 -11.34
N LEU A 97 -1.37 1.46 -11.17
CA LEU A 97 -2.51 1.64 -12.06
C LEU A 97 -3.07 3.07 -11.96
N LEU A 98 -3.19 3.63 -10.75
CA LEU A 98 -3.60 5.02 -10.55
C LEU A 98 -2.58 6.02 -11.10
N ALA A 99 -1.29 5.78 -10.89
CA ALA A 99 -0.21 6.59 -11.46
C ALA A 99 -0.27 6.61 -12.99
N GLN A 100 -0.57 5.46 -13.62
CA GLN A 100 -0.75 5.35 -15.07
C GLN A 100 -2.14 5.81 -15.56
N ARG A 101 -3.04 6.20 -14.65
CA ARG A 101 -4.45 6.50 -14.91
C ARG A 101 -5.20 5.37 -15.61
N ARG A 102 -4.88 4.11 -15.28
CA ARG A 102 -5.55 2.92 -15.79
C ARG A 102 -6.45 2.31 -14.71
N HIS A 103 -7.58 1.73 -15.13
CA HIS A 103 -8.52 1.01 -14.26
C HIS A 103 -9.01 1.80 -13.04
N GLN A 104 -9.06 3.14 -13.11
CA GLN A 104 -9.34 3.97 -11.93
C GLN A 104 -10.74 3.70 -11.36
N TRP A 105 -11.74 3.51 -12.23
CA TRP A 105 -13.10 3.15 -11.83
C TRP A 105 -13.18 1.73 -11.25
N THR A 106 -12.43 0.78 -11.79
CA THR A 106 -12.33 -0.57 -11.22
C THR A 106 -11.74 -0.53 -9.81
N ILE A 107 -10.69 0.27 -9.60
CA ILE A 107 -10.07 0.48 -8.29
C ILE A 107 -11.06 1.14 -7.33
N LEU A 108 -11.81 2.16 -7.78
CA LEU A 108 -12.86 2.79 -6.98
C LEU A 108 -13.92 1.79 -6.53
N LEU A 109 -14.44 0.99 -7.45
CA LEU A 109 -15.44 -0.04 -7.15
C LEU A 109 -14.88 -1.12 -6.22
N ALA A 110 -13.65 -1.57 -6.42
CA ALA A 110 -12.99 -2.51 -5.53
C ALA A 110 -12.79 -1.92 -4.13
N PHE A 111 -12.37 -0.66 -4.03
CA PHE A 111 -12.21 0.03 -2.75
C PHE A 111 -13.56 0.11 -2.01
N LEU A 112 -14.62 0.52 -2.70
CA LEU A 112 -15.98 0.58 -2.15
C LEU A 112 -16.47 -0.79 -1.69
N ALA A 113 -16.25 -1.85 -2.49
CA ALA A 113 -16.64 -3.20 -2.14
C ALA A 113 -15.91 -3.68 -0.88
N LEU A 114 -14.59 -3.52 -0.80
CA LEU A 114 -13.81 -3.91 0.37
C LEU A 114 -14.19 -3.13 1.61
N LEU A 115 -14.38 -1.81 1.47
CA LEU A 115 -14.82 -0.98 2.57
C LEU A 115 -16.20 -1.41 3.07
N THR A 116 -17.12 -1.77 2.16
CA THR A 116 -18.45 -2.27 2.52
C THR A 116 -18.34 -3.60 3.26
N LEU A 117 -17.58 -4.56 2.70
CA LEU A 117 -17.35 -5.88 3.30
C LEU A 117 -16.76 -5.76 4.71
N PHE A 118 -15.80 -4.88 4.90
CA PHE A 118 -15.22 -4.58 6.20
C PHE A 118 -16.29 -4.03 7.16
N ASN A 119 -17.05 -2.99 6.79
CA ASN A 119 -18.03 -2.40 7.71
C ASN A 119 -19.23 -3.31 8.04
N ILE A 120 -19.57 -4.30 7.21
CA ILE A 120 -20.64 -5.27 7.50
C ILE A 120 -20.12 -6.51 8.23
N SER A 121 -18.80 -6.63 8.41
CA SER A 121 -18.20 -7.77 9.11
C SER A 121 -18.63 -7.78 10.57
N PRO A 122 -19.08 -8.93 11.12
CA PRO A 122 -19.48 -9.03 12.53
C PRO A 122 -18.29 -8.86 13.48
N MET A 123 -17.05 -8.95 12.99
CA MET A 123 -15.84 -8.75 13.79
C MET A 123 -15.41 -7.29 13.85
N THR A 124 -15.91 -6.42 12.96
CA THR A 124 -15.52 -5.01 12.92
C THR A 124 -16.31 -4.19 13.93
N THR A 125 -15.62 -3.28 14.64
CA THR A 125 -16.27 -2.22 15.42
C THR A 125 -16.64 -1.06 14.50
N PRO A 126 -17.93 -0.77 14.24
CA PRO A 126 -18.32 0.25 13.25
C PRO A 126 -18.05 1.68 13.73
N PHE A 127 -18.18 1.93 15.04
CA PHE A 127 -17.99 3.24 15.65
C PHE A 127 -17.09 3.14 16.87
N VAL A 128 -16.16 4.09 16.99
CA VAL A 128 -15.26 4.20 18.14
C VAL A 128 -15.55 5.51 18.87
N PRO A 129 -15.81 5.47 20.20
CA PRO A 129 -16.02 6.68 20.98
C PRO A 129 -14.73 7.48 21.07
N VAL A 130 -14.81 8.81 20.96
CA VAL A 130 -13.68 9.73 21.14
C VAL A 130 -13.99 10.64 22.33
N PRO A 131 -13.60 10.24 23.55
CA PRO A 131 -13.99 10.95 24.78
C PRO A 131 -13.62 12.43 24.79
N ALA A 132 -12.44 12.78 24.25
CA ALA A 132 -11.97 14.15 24.15
C ALA A 132 -12.88 15.08 23.32
N LEU A 133 -13.70 14.52 22.43
CA LEU A 133 -14.63 15.26 21.57
C LEU A 133 -16.10 15.02 21.94
N GLY A 134 -16.40 14.10 22.86
CA GLY A 134 -17.77 13.72 23.22
C GLY A 134 -18.59 13.13 22.06
N ILE A 135 -17.93 12.64 21.00
CA ILE A 135 -18.57 12.06 19.81
C ILE A 135 -18.02 10.67 19.51
N SER A 136 -18.78 9.86 18.77
CA SER A 136 -18.31 8.61 18.18
C SER A 136 -18.02 8.81 16.69
N LEU A 137 -16.86 8.34 16.24
CA LEU A 137 -16.46 8.41 14.84
C LEU A 137 -16.56 7.03 14.18
N PRO A 138 -16.90 6.96 12.89
CA PRO A 138 -16.79 5.70 12.15
C PRO A 138 -15.36 5.19 12.21
N PHE A 139 -15.16 3.90 12.51
CA PHE A 139 -13.82 3.31 12.57
C PHE A 139 -13.07 3.53 11.25
N SER A 140 -13.79 3.40 10.14
CA SER A 140 -13.24 3.46 8.79
C SER A 140 -13.02 4.88 8.24
N TRP A 141 -13.03 5.92 9.09
CA TRP A 141 -12.93 7.34 8.67
C TRP A 141 -11.75 7.64 7.75
N LEU A 142 -10.56 7.08 8.01
CA LEU A 142 -9.38 7.35 7.18
C LEU A 142 -9.52 6.72 5.78
N HIS A 143 -10.20 5.57 5.70
CA HIS A 143 -10.54 4.96 4.41
C HIS A 143 -11.58 5.80 3.65
N THR A 144 -12.53 6.45 4.34
CA THR A 144 -13.42 7.44 3.74
C THR A 144 -12.64 8.64 3.18
N VAL A 145 -11.63 9.13 3.90
CA VAL A 145 -10.74 10.19 3.41
C VAL A 145 -9.99 9.72 2.15
N ALA A 146 -9.42 8.51 2.16
CA ALA A 146 -8.75 7.93 0.99
C ALA A 146 -9.70 7.78 -0.21
N LEU A 147 -10.96 7.40 0.02
CA LEU A 147 -11.98 7.33 -1.02
C LEU A 147 -12.27 8.71 -1.63
N VAL A 148 -12.40 9.75 -0.81
CA VAL A 148 -12.55 11.14 -1.28
C VAL A 148 -11.34 11.58 -2.10
N VAL A 149 -10.12 11.26 -1.64
CA VAL A 149 -8.88 11.53 -2.39
C VAL A 149 -8.87 10.80 -3.72
N LEU A 150 -9.29 9.53 -3.77
CA LEU A 150 -9.39 8.76 -5.00
C LEU A 150 -10.40 9.37 -5.98
N VAL A 151 -11.60 9.72 -5.53
CA VAL A 151 -12.63 10.36 -6.37
C VAL A 151 -12.12 11.71 -6.90
N ALA A 152 -11.53 12.54 -6.03
CA ALA A 152 -10.93 13.80 -6.44
C ALA A 152 -9.79 13.61 -7.45
N TYR A 153 -8.95 12.59 -7.25
CA TYR A 153 -7.89 12.24 -8.18
C TYR A 153 -8.45 11.81 -9.54
N ILE A 154 -9.50 10.98 -9.58
CA ILE A 154 -10.16 10.53 -10.81
C ILE A 154 -10.71 11.73 -11.60
N ILE A 155 -11.47 12.60 -10.93
CA ILE A 155 -12.18 13.72 -11.56
C ILE A 155 -11.20 14.81 -12.02
N LYS A 156 -10.25 15.22 -11.17
CA LYS A 156 -9.41 16.40 -11.42
C LYS A 156 -8.07 16.08 -12.08
N GLY A 157 -7.62 14.83 -12.01
CA GLY A 157 -6.25 14.50 -12.38
C GLY A 157 -6.04 14.47 -13.90
N LYS A 158 -5.01 15.17 -14.37
CA LYS A 158 -4.58 15.18 -15.78
C LYS A 158 -3.26 14.45 -15.96
N GLY A 159 -3.23 13.53 -16.93
CA GLY A 159 -2.04 12.81 -17.38
C GLY A 159 -1.46 11.81 -16.36
N PRO A 160 -0.69 10.82 -16.83
CA PRO A 160 -0.03 9.85 -15.96
C PRO A 160 1.12 10.51 -15.18
N LEU A 161 1.36 9.98 -13.98
CA LEU A 161 2.55 10.27 -13.18
C LEU A 161 3.73 9.43 -13.70
N LYS A 162 4.87 10.07 -13.94
CA LYS A 162 6.10 9.46 -14.45
C LYS A 162 7.29 9.86 -13.57
N ALA A 163 8.38 9.10 -13.62
CA ALA A 163 9.64 9.47 -12.99
C ALA A 163 10.13 10.88 -13.38
N SER A 164 9.91 11.27 -14.65
CA SER A 164 10.25 12.59 -15.18
C SER A 164 9.23 13.69 -14.90
N SER A 165 8.12 13.39 -14.21
CA SER A 165 7.14 14.41 -13.80
C SER A 165 7.80 15.47 -12.91
N SER A 166 7.23 16.68 -12.88
CA SER A 166 7.73 17.78 -12.06
C SER A 166 7.71 17.42 -10.56
N THR A 167 8.53 18.10 -9.75
CA THR A 167 8.59 17.82 -8.30
C THR A 167 7.25 18.07 -7.64
N ARG A 168 6.54 19.12 -8.07
CA ARG A 168 5.17 19.40 -7.63
C ARG A 168 4.22 18.24 -7.95
N ASP A 169 4.29 17.66 -9.16
CA ASP A 169 3.45 16.52 -9.53
C ASP A 169 3.79 15.27 -8.72
N LEU A 170 5.07 15.00 -8.48
CA LEU A 170 5.51 13.90 -7.62
C LEU A 170 5.02 14.06 -6.18
N LEU A 171 5.12 15.28 -5.62
CA LEU A 171 4.64 15.56 -4.26
C LEU A 171 3.11 15.53 -4.17
N THR A 172 2.38 16.01 -5.16
CA THR A 172 0.91 16.09 -5.09
C THR A 172 0.25 14.79 -5.55
N LYS A 173 0.41 14.44 -6.83
CA LYS A 173 -0.19 13.22 -7.42
C LYS A 173 0.44 11.98 -6.81
N GLY A 174 1.75 11.97 -6.59
CA GLY A 174 2.46 10.83 -5.97
C GLY A 174 1.96 10.56 -4.55
N THR A 175 1.77 11.58 -3.72
CA THR A 175 1.14 11.42 -2.40
C THR A 175 -0.28 10.85 -2.53
N ALA A 176 -1.11 11.42 -3.41
CA ALA A 176 -2.49 10.96 -3.56
C ALA A 176 -2.60 9.48 -3.96
N VAL A 177 -1.85 9.04 -4.99
CA VAL A 177 -1.92 7.64 -5.45
C VAL A 177 -1.28 6.68 -4.46
N THR A 178 -0.24 7.10 -3.76
CA THR A 178 0.43 6.27 -2.74
C THR A 178 -0.45 6.12 -1.50
N PHE A 179 -1.05 7.22 -1.04
CA PHE A 179 -2.01 7.20 0.06
C PHE A 179 -3.15 6.24 -0.24
N VAL A 180 -3.79 6.35 -1.41
CA VAL A 180 -4.87 5.44 -1.81
C VAL A 180 -4.38 3.99 -1.89
N GLY A 181 -3.21 3.73 -2.47
CA GLY A 181 -2.68 2.37 -2.56
C GLY A 181 -2.34 1.74 -1.21
N LEU A 182 -1.75 2.51 -0.29
CA LEU A 182 -1.43 2.07 1.06
C LEU A 182 -2.70 1.79 1.88
N LEU A 183 -3.72 2.65 1.77
CA LEU A 183 -5.00 2.44 2.47
C LEU A 183 -5.81 1.30 1.83
N PHE A 184 -5.66 1.07 0.52
CA PHE A 184 -6.25 -0.10 -0.14
C PHE A 184 -5.63 -1.40 0.39
N GLN A 185 -4.30 -1.49 0.52
CA GLN A 185 -3.70 -2.69 1.11
C GLN A 185 -4.07 -2.86 2.57
N GLN A 186 -4.29 -1.78 3.32
CA GLN A 186 -4.75 -1.88 4.69
C GLN A 186 -6.13 -2.52 4.73
N LEU A 187 -7.09 -2.10 3.89
CA LEU A 187 -8.40 -2.76 3.80
C LEU A 187 -8.30 -4.25 3.44
N VAL A 188 -7.45 -4.59 2.47
CA VAL A 188 -7.20 -5.99 2.10
C VAL A 188 -6.63 -6.76 3.29
N GLY A 189 -5.68 -6.19 4.00
CA GLY A 189 -5.07 -6.79 5.18
C GLY A 189 -6.05 -6.97 6.32
N SER A 190 -6.81 -5.92 6.66
CA SER A 190 -7.78 -5.92 7.75
C SER A 190 -8.92 -6.91 7.49
N TYR A 191 -9.55 -6.89 6.32
CA TYR A 191 -10.68 -7.77 6.05
C TYR A 191 -10.24 -9.19 5.67
N PHE A 192 -9.44 -9.36 4.62
CA PHE A 192 -9.14 -10.71 4.10
C PHE A 192 -8.13 -11.46 4.94
N LEU A 193 -7.03 -10.81 5.32
CA LEU A 193 -5.95 -11.52 6.00
C LEU A 193 -6.16 -11.57 7.52
N PHE A 194 -6.69 -10.52 8.12
CA PHE A 194 -6.81 -10.44 9.56
C PHE A 194 -8.15 -10.99 10.06
N GLU A 195 -9.27 -10.43 9.62
CA GLU A 195 -10.60 -10.92 10.03
C GLU A 195 -10.96 -12.28 9.44
N LEU A 196 -10.92 -12.43 8.11
CA LEU A 196 -11.34 -13.66 7.47
C LEU A 196 -10.35 -14.79 7.71
N LEU A 197 -9.08 -14.62 7.32
CA LEU A 197 -8.09 -15.68 7.43
C LEU A 197 -7.71 -15.98 8.89
N LEU A 198 -7.23 -15.00 9.66
CA LEU A 198 -6.80 -15.26 11.05
C LEU A 198 -7.97 -15.38 12.03
N GLY A 199 -8.97 -14.51 11.93
CA GLY A 199 -10.13 -14.50 12.82
C GLY A 199 -11.10 -15.66 12.59
N THR A 200 -11.57 -15.82 11.37
CA THR A 200 -12.66 -16.77 11.07
C THR A 200 -12.13 -18.16 10.71
N LEU A 201 -11.20 -18.25 9.76
CA LEU A 201 -10.74 -19.51 9.20
C LEU A 201 -9.74 -20.22 10.12
N ALA A 202 -8.71 -19.50 10.58
CA ALA A 202 -7.68 -20.04 11.47
C ALA A 202 -8.07 -19.99 12.96
N LYS A 203 -9.05 -19.16 13.33
CA LYS A 203 -9.48 -18.94 14.73
C LYS A 203 -8.31 -18.61 15.66
N ALA A 204 -7.35 -17.86 15.16
CA ALA A 204 -6.14 -17.49 15.87
C ALA A 204 -6.35 -16.32 16.85
N ILE A 205 -7.51 -15.64 16.78
CA ILE A 205 -7.85 -14.47 17.60
C ILE A 205 -9.14 -14.78 18.36
N ASP A 206 -9.12 -14.56 19.68
CA ASP A 206 -10.30 -14.69 20.53
C ASP A 206 -11.38 -13.67 20.12
N PRO A 207 -12.63 -14.10 19.85
CA PRO A 207 -13.74 -13.21 19.52
C PRO A 207 -13.93 -12.03 20.50
N SER A 208 -13.63 -12.21 21.78
CA SER A 208 -13.76 -11.17 22.81
C SER A 208 -12.70 -10.06 22.68
N SER A 209 -11.61 -10.30 21.94
CA SER A 209 -10.52 -9.34 21.76
C SER A 209 -10.79 -8.29 20.67
N TRP A 210 -11.71 -8.56 19.74
CA TRP A 210 -11.97 -7.68 18.59
C TRP A 210 -12.29 -6.22 18.96
N PRO A 211 -13.18 -5.93 19.93
CA PRO A 211 -13.49 -4.55 20.27
C PRO A 211 -12.26 -3.75 20.73
N ALA A 212 -11.37 -4.37 21.51
CA ALA A 212 -10.15 -3.75 22.00
C ALA A 212 -9.13 -3.55 20.87
N ILE A 213 -8.94 -4.56 20.01
CA ILE A 213 -8.05 -4.51 18.85
C ILE A 213 -8.46 -3.37 17.91
N TRP A 214 -9.74 -3.25 17.58
CA TRP A 214 -10.22 -2.16 16.72
C TRP A 214 -10.14 -0.80 17.41
N THR A 215 -10.48 -0.71 18.69
CA THR A 215 -10.36 0.57 19.40
C THR A 215 -8.92 1.07 19.42
N LEU A 216 -7.94 0.20 19.67
CA LEU A 216 -6.53 0.59 19.62
C LEU A 216 -6.08 0.93 18.19
N SER A 217 -6.46 0.10 17.21
CA SER A 217 -6.15 0.32 15.79
C SER A 217 -6.68 1.67 15.29
N PHE A 218 -7.85 2.10 15.76
CA PHE A 218 -8.47 3.38 15.40
C PHE A 218 -7.58 4.59 15.71
N TYR A 219 -6.83 4.54 16.83
CA TYR A 219 -5.96 5.64 17.23
C TYR A 219 -4.56 5.54 16.62
N VAL A 220 -4.03 4.32 16.48
CA VAL A 220 -2.64 4.09 16.09
C VAL A 220 -2.46 4.11 14.57
N TYR A 221 -3.28 3.33 13.84
CA TYR A 221 -3.07 3.11 12.41
C TYR A 221 -3.13 4.39 11.57
N PRO A 222 -3.99 5.38 11.85
CA PRO A 222 -3.96 6.61 11.06
C PRO A 222 -2.60 7.31 11.04
N LEU A 223 -1.89 7.33 12.17
CA LEU A 223 -0.56 7.92 12.26
C LEU A 223 0.46 7.11 11.47
N GLU A 224 0.40 5.79 11.56
CA GLU A 224 1.32 4.88 10.85
C GLU A 224 1.18 4.99 9.34
N TRP A 225 -0.05 4.95 8.81
CA TRP A 225 -0.29 4.97 7.36
C TRP A 225 -0.03 6.34 6.75
N LEU A 226 -0.30 7.43 7.47
CA LEU A 226 0.11 8.77 7.04
C LEU A 226 1.64 8.90 7.03
N SER A 227 2.31 8.37 8.04
CA SER A 227 3.78 8.39 8.12
C SER A 227 4.43 7.56 7.00
N LEU A 228 3.91 6.36 6.72
CA LEU A 228 4.38 5.52 5.60
C LEU A 228 4.15 6.19 4.25
N THR A 229 3.02 6.87 4.08
CA THR A 229 2.74 7.65 2.85
C THR A 229 3.76 8.77 2.69
N ALA A 230 4.01 9.54 3.75
CA ALA A 230 4.99 10.63 3.74
C ALA A 230 6.40 10.11 3.46
N LEU A 231 6.82 9.03 4.12
CA LEU A 231 8.11 8.39 3.92
C LEU A 231 8.26 7.89 2.48
N ALA A 232 7.20 7.30 1.91
CA ALA A 232 7.25 6.80 0.54
C ALA A 232 7.51 7.90 -0.49
N VAL A 233 6.88 9.05 -0.30
CA VAL A 233 7.10 10.22 -1.16
C VAL A 233 8.48 10.84 -0.90
N ALA A 234 8.87 10.96 0.37
CA ALA A 234 10.17 11.48 0.78
C ALA A 234 11.35 10.65 0.28
N LEU A 235 11.18 9.34 0.10
CA LEU A 235 12.19 8.48 -0.53
C LEU A 235 12.15 8.58 -2.06
N ALA A 236 10.95 8.52 -2.65
CA ALA A 236 10.81 8.48 -4.09
C ALA A 236 11.29 9.77 -4.77
N VAL A 237 10.92 10.95 -4.26
CA VAL A 237 11.23 12.22 -4.93
C VAL A 237 12.74 12.45 -5.05
N PRO A 238 13.54 12.40 -3.97
CA PRO A 238 14.98 12.60 -4.05
C PRO A 238 15.67 11.51 -4.87
N ALA A 239 15.29 10.24 -4.70
CA ALA A 239 15.89 9.13 -5.46
C ALA A 239 15.69 9.30 -6.97
N LEU A 240 14.50 9.73 -7.39
CA LEU A 240 14.20 9.99 -8.80
C LEU A 240 14.94 11.22 -9.33
N ARG A 241 15.20 12.22 -8.49
CA ARG A 241 15.97 13.42 -8.88
C ARG A 241 17.45 13.16 -8.98
N ALA A 242 18.02 12.42 -8.03
CA ALA A 242 19.40 11.99 -8.08
C ALA A 242 19.69 11.05 -9.27
N GLY A 243 18.69 10.28 -9.72
CA GLY A 243 18.79 9.39 -10.87
C GLY A 243 18.36 9.98 -12.22
N ALA A 244 17.71 11.16 -12.25
CA ALA A 244 17.15 11.74 -13.48
C ALA A 244 18.20 12.04 -14.55
N ASP A 245 19.42 12.42 -14.13
CA ASP A 245 20.53 12.71 -15.04
C ASP A 245 21.00 11.46 -15.82
N ARG A 246 20.74 10.25 -15.30
CA ARG A 246 21.13 8.99 -15.96
C ARG A 246 20.02 8.38 -16.80
N TYR A 247 18.76 8.50 -16.38
CA TYR A 247 17.62 7.96 -17.14
C TYR A 247 17.20 8.83 -18.34
N ALA A 248 17.55 10.12 -18.35
CA ALA A 248 17.34 11.00 -19.50
C ALA A 248 18.24 10.66 -20.70
N LEU A 249 19.36 9.94 -20.46
CA LEU A 249 20.29 9.51 -21.51
C LEU A 249 19.88 8.17 -22.18
N GLU A 250 18.87 7.46 -21.66
CA GLU A 250 18.46 6.14 -22.15
C GLU A 250 17.05 6.11 -22.80
N ARG A 251 16.49 7.27 -23.18
CA ARG A 251 15.20 7.36 -23.90
C ARG A 251 15.29 8.10 -25.22
#